data_AF-A0A386HQS6-F1
#
_entry.id   AF-A0A386HQS6-F1
#
_cell.length_a   1.000
_cell.length_b   1.000
_cell.length_c   1.000
_cell.angle_alpha   90.00
_cell.angle_beta   90.00
_cell.angle_gamma   90.00
#
_symmetry.space_group_name_H-M   'P 1'
#
loop_
_entity.id
_entity.type
_entity.pdbx_description
1 polymer ?
#
loop_
_entity_poly.entity_id
_entity_poly.type
_entity_poly.pdbx_seq_one_letter_code
_entity_poly.pdbx_strand_id
1 'polypeptide(L)'
;MTVENSYPELPVLPFERTSVSMDDVIAYLQSLTVDLSIKIAAYVMFRQESANGQSGVNNNYLGIQADSGRWADYLNSHLTGTVVKDENMTGQSRRFLAFDSFEGSIDFLIDRIKHRGLFVGGTTSFIIRMQINSPAAWAIAYWRTWVEGDANAQIPDDDRNGLLSMYKKGQTIFN
;
A
#
# COMPACT_ATOMS: atom_id res chain seq x y z
N MET A 1 11.53 9.07 -23.30
CA MET A 1 10.26 8.34 -23.52
C MET A 1 9.21 8.99 -22.63
N THR A 2 7.98 9.15 -23.12
CA THR A 2 6.89 9.70 -22.32
C THR A 2 6.38 8.59 -21.40
N VAL A 3 6.38 8.82 -20.08
CA VAL A 3 5.82 7.87 -19.11
C VAL A 3 4.32 7.76 -19.33
N GLU A 4 3.82 6.53 -19.52
CA GLU A 4 2.41 6.23 -19.75
C GLU A 4 1.52 6.88 -18.67
N ASN A 5 0.31 7.29 -19.05
CA ASN A 5 -0.66 7.86 -18.13
C ASN A 5 -2.03 7.20 -18.34
N SER A 6 -2.42 6.33 -17.41
CA SER A 6 -3.75 5.71 -17.41
C SER A 6 -4.88 6.65 -16.91
N TYR A 7 -4.54 7.89 -16.56
CA TYR A 7 -5.45 8.93 -16.08
C TYR A 7 -5.24 10.26 -16.85
N PRO A 8 -5.48 10.28 -18.17
CA PRO A 8 -5.27 11.47 -18.99
C PRO A 8 -6.17 12.65 -18.62
N GLU A 9 -7.28 12.40 -17.93
CA GLU A 9 -8.21 13.42 -17.43
C GLU A 9 -7.75 14.13 -16.16
N LEU A 10 -6.80 13.53 -15.42
CA LEU A 10 -6.27 14.11 -14.20
C LEU A 10 -5.08 15.04 -14.51
N PRO A 11 -4.93 16.18 -13.81
CA PRO A 11 -3.80 17.06 -14.03
C PRO A 11 -2.48 16.39 -13.63
N VAL A 12 -1.38 16.79 -14.26
CA VAL A 12 -0.04 16.43 -13.81
C VAL A 12 0.39 17.46 -12.77
N LEU A 13 0.59 17.01 -11.53
CA LEU A 13 1.00 17.85 -10.41
C LEU A 13 2.53 17.85 -10.25
N PRO A 14 3.12 18.93 -9.73
CA PRO A 14 4.51 18.91 -9.32
C PRO A 14 4.72 17.90 -8.18
N PHE A 15 5.89 17.28 -8.16
CA PHE A 15 6.27 16.37 -7.08
C PHE A 15 6.38 17.12 -5.75
N GLU A 16 5.70 16.60 -4.73
CA GLU A 16 5.82 17.01 -3.35
C GLU A 16 6.08 15.78 -2.48
N ARG A 17 7.11 15.87 -1.64
CA ARG A 17 7.33 14.86 -0.59
C ARG A 17 6.41 15.18 0.57
N THR A 18 5.50 14.27 0.89
CA THR A 18 4.59 14.41 2.03
C THR A 18 4.97 13.47 3.16
N SER A 19 4.59 13.84 4.38
CA SER A 19 4.76 13.01 5.56
C SER A 19 3.54 13.08 6.48
N VAL A 20 3.31 12.02 7.25
CA VAL A 20 2.23 11.91 8.23
C VAL A 20 2.74 11.16 9.45
N SER A 21 2.25 11.51 10.64
CA SER A 21 2.62 10.81 11.85
C SER A 21 1.97 9.42 11.90
N MET A 22 2.65 8.43 12.47
CA MET A 22 2.02 7.12 12.67
C MET A 22 0.88 7.16 13.69
N ASP A 23 0.85 8.16 14.58
CA ASP A 23 -0.23 8.34 15.55
C ASP A 23 -1.54 8.74 14.84
N ASP A 24 -1.46 9.65 13.85
CA ASP A 24 -2.61 10.03 13.02
C ASP A 24 -3.11 8.85 12.18
N VAL A 25 -2.18 8.07 11.61
CA VAL A 25 -2.51 6.85 10.85
C VAL A 25 -3.22 5.83 11.75
N ILE A 26 -2.73 5.62 12.97
CA ILE A 26 -3.34 4.71 13.94
C ILE A 26 -4.73 5.20 14.34
N ALA A 27 -4.87 6.49 14.67
CA ALA A 27 -6.14 7.09 15.05
C ALA A 27 -7.17 6.97 13.92
N TYR A 28 -6.76 7.22 12.68
CA TYR A 28 -7.60 7.04 11.51
C TYR A 28 -8.04 5.58 11.34
N LEU A 29 -7.11 4.62 11.35
CA LEU A 29 -7.43 3.19 11.27
C LEU A 29 -8.36 2.71 12.42
N GLN A 30 -8.20 3.26 13.62
CA GLN A 30 -9.08 2.98 14.75
C GLN A 30 -10.52 3.46 14.48
N SER A 31 -10.69 4.63 13.85
CA SER A 31 -12.01 5.19 13.52
C SER A 31 -12.79 4.40 12.47
N LEU A 32 -12.11 3.63 11.61
CA LEU A 32 -12.74 2.89 10.53
C LEU A 32 -13.54 1.68 11.02
N THR A 33 -14.69 1.44 10.39
CA THR A 33 -15.51 0.23 10.63
C THR A 33 -15.09 -0.89 9.67
N VAL A 34 -13.94 -1.52 9.96
CA VAL A 34 -13.40 -2.66 9.20
C VAL A 34 -12.83 -3.71 10.14
N ASP A 35 -12.71 -4.96 9.66
CA ASP A 35 -12.21 -6.07 10.47
C ASP A 35 -10.82 -5.82 11.02
N LEU A 36 -10.57 -6.32 12.23
CA LEU A 36 -9.30 -6.16 12.95
C LEU A 36 -8.10 -6.61 12.11
N SER A 37 -8.19 -7.74 11.42
CA SER A 37 -7.09 -8.26 10.60
C SER A 37 -6.77 -7.37 9.39
N ILE A 38 -7.77 -6.64 8.87
CA ILE A 38 -7.59 -5.65 7.81
C ILE A 38 -6.89 -4.40 8.36
N LYS A 39 -7.29 -3.91 9.55
CA LYS A 39 -6.60 -2.78 10.20
C LYS A 39 -5.12 -3.07 10.44
N ILE A 40 -4.81 -4.27 10.95
CA ILE A 40 -3.43 -4.68 11.20
C ILE A 40 -2.64 -4.78 9.89
N ALA A 41 -3.20 -5.42 8.85
CA ALA A 41 -2.55 -5.50 7.55
C ALA A 41 -2.28 -4.12 6.95
N ALA A 42 -3.27 -3.22 6.98
CA ALA A 42 -3.14 -1.85 6.49
C ALA A 42 -2.06 -1.07 7.26
N TYR A 43 -2.02 -1.19 8.58
CA TYR A 43 -0.98 -0.58 9.42
C TYR A 43 0.43 -1.06 9.04
N VAL A 44 0.64 -2.37 8.88
CA VAL A 44 1.97 -2.91 8.55
C VAL A 44 2.39 -2.49 7.14
N MET A 45 1.50 -2.63 6.15
CA MET A 45 1.79 -2.25 4.77
C MET A 45 2.07 -0.76 4.66
N PHE A 46 1.20 0.09 5.20
CA PHE A 46 1.43 1.54 5.21
C PHE A 46 2.80 1.86 5.82
N ARG A 47 3.09 1.31 7.01
CA ARG A 47 4.35 1.57 7.71
C ARG A 47 5.58 1.16 6.90
N GLN A 48 5.53 0.01 6.22
CA GLN A 48 6.63 -0.50 5.39
C GLN A 48 6.83 0.37 4.15
N GLU A 49 5.78 0.57 3.36
CA GLU A 49 5.84 1.27 2.06
C GLU A 49 6.18 2.75 2.20
N SER A 50 5.75 3.37 3.30
CA SER A 50 5.92 4.81 3.54
C SER A 50 7.16 5.17 4.38
N ALA A 51 7.96 4.19 4.80
CA ALA A 51 9.02 4.36 5.78
C ALA A 51 8.53 5.03 7.09
N ASN A 52 7.47 4.50 7.69
CA ASN A 52 6.78 5.08 8.87
C ASN A 52 6.15 6.47 8.61
N GLY A 53 5.51 6.63 7.46
CA GLY A 53 4.83 7.86 7.06
C GLY A 53 5.77 8.98 6.62
N GLN A 54 7.07 8.72 6.42
CA GLN A 54 8.07 9.75 6.13
C GLN A 54 8.32 9.99 4.63
N SER A 55 7.84 9.10 3.76
CA SER A 55 8.17 9.10 2.32
C SER A 55 6.93 8.99 1.42
N GLY A 56 6.01 9.95 1.49
CA GLY A 56 4.88 10.05 0.57
C GLY A 56 5.21 10.79 -0.73
N VAL A 57 4.54 10.41 -1.83
CA VAL A 57 4.55 11.12 -3.12
C VAL A 57 3.19 11.80 -3.29
N ASN A 58 3.06 13.09 -2.95
CA ASN A 58 1.77 13.81 -2.99
C ASN A 58 0.64 13.00 -2.31
N ASN A 59 0.85 12.66 -1.04
CA ASN A 59 -0.02 11.79 -0.21
C ASN A 59 -0.17 10.33 -0.68
N ASN A 60 0.53 9.90 -1.72
CA ASN A 60 0.65 8.49 -2.06
C ASN A 60 1.74 7.83 -1.22
N TYR A 61 1.33 7.12 -0.18
CA TYR A 61 2.24 6.45 0.76
C TYR A 61 2.53 4.99 0.42
N LEU A 62 1.99 4.50 -0.70
CA LEU A 62 1.97 3.08 -1.08
C LEU A 62 2.60 2.83 -2.44
N GLY A 63 3.17 3.88 -3.06
CA GLY A 63 3.75 3.82 -4.39
C GLY A 63 2.74 3.47 -5.48
N ILE A 64 1.46 3.83 -5.33
CA ILE A 64 0.44 3.48 -6.34
C ILE A 64 0.76 4.16 -7.66
N GLN A 65 0.97 3.34 -8.69
CA GLN A 65 1.34 3.79 -10.02
C GLN A 65 0.13 4.15 -10.87
N ALA A 66 0.36 5.06 -11.82
CA ALA A 66 -0.57 5.50 -12.85
C ALA A 66 -0.06 5.14 -14.27
N ASP A 67 1.04 4.39 -14.35
CA ASP A 67 1.68 3.92 -15.59
C ASP A 67 1.55 2.40 -15.81
N SER A 68 0.83 1.69 -14.94
CA SER A 68 0.62 0.24 -14.99
C SER A 68 -0.85 -0.15 -15.21
N GLY A 69 -1.64 0.74 -15.81
CA GLY A 69 -3.07 0.57 -16.03
C GLY A 69 -3.95 1.40 -15.10
N ARG A 70 -5.26 1.37 -15.37
CA ARG A 70 -6.28 2.12 -14.61
C ARG A 70 -6.88 1.24 -13.51
N TRP A 71 -7.08 1.82 -12.34
CA TRP A 71 -7.79 1.21 -11.22
C TRP A 71 -9.30 1.37 -11.41
N ALA A 72 -10.09 0.71 -10.58
CA ALA A 72 -11.54 0.80 -10.67
C ALA A 72 -12.02 2.23 -10.38
N ASP A 73 -12.96 2.75 -11.18
CA ASP A 73 -13.33 4.17 -11.16
C ASP A 73 -13.88 4.66 -9.82
N TYR A 74 -14.44 3.77 -8.99
CA TYR A 74 -14.91 4.13 -7.65
C TYR A 74 -13.79 4.56 -6.70
N LEU A 75 -12.53 4.30 -7.04
CA LEU A 75 -11.36 4.74 -6.27
C LEU A 75 -10.88 6.14 -6.67
N ASN A 76 -11.44 6.71 -7.74
CA ASN A 76 -10.98 8.00 -8.27
C ASN A 76 -11.37 9.18 -7.38
N SER A 77 -12.30 9.01 -6.43
CA SER A 77 -12.76 10.09 -5.54
C SER A 77 -11.65 10.68 -4.67
N HIS A 78 -10.57 9.93 -4.44
CA HIS A 78 -9.42 10.38 -3.64
C HIS A 78 -8.27 10.92 -4.50
N LEU A 79 -8.39 10.87 -5.83
CA LEU A 79 -7.30 11.22 -6.74
C LEU A 79 -7.39 12.69 -7.14
N THR A 80 -6.30 13.43 -6.95
CA THR A 80 -6.19 14.85 -7.32
C THR A 80 -5.37 15.08 -8.58
N GLY A 81 -4.58 14.08 -8.99
CA GLY A 81 -3.64 14.23 -10.09
C GLY A 81 -2.75 13.02 -10.30
N THR A 82 -1.78 13.18 -11.20
CA THR A 82 -0.65 12.27 -11.35
C THR A 82 0.67 13.00 -11.21
N VAL A 83 1.72 12.30 -10.81
CA VAL A 83 3.05 12.87 -10.56
C VAL A 83 4.08 12.01 -11.26
N VAL A 84 4.98 12.62 -12.01
CA VAL A 84 6.14 11.93 -12.60
C VAL A 84 7.34 12.15 -11.68
N LYS A 85 7.97 11.06 -11.25
CA LYS A 85 9.16 11.09 -10.42
C LYS A 85 10.11 9.99 -10.87
N ASP A 86 11.41 10.30 -10.89
CA ASP A 86 12.43 9.28 -11.10
C ASP A 86 12.51 8.36 -9.86
N GLU A 87 12.43 7.06 -10.11
CA GLU A 87 12.59 6.04 -9.09
C GLU A 87 14.05 6.00 -8.64
N ASN A 88 14.27 6.06 -7.33
CA ASN A 88 15.62 6.17 -6.77
C ASN A 88 16.51 4.95 -7.06
N MET A 89 15.90 3.76 -7.26
CA MET A 89 16.63 2.50 -7.44
C MET A 89 16.96 2.18 -8.89
N THR A 90 16.03 2.41 -9.81
CA THR A 90 16.18 2.04 -11.22
C THR A 90 16.61 3.22 -12.09
N GLY A 91 16.47 4.46 -11.59
CA GLY A 91 16.65 5.68 -12.36
C GLY A 91 15.57 5.89 -13.44
N GLN A 92 14.53 5.05 -13.47
CA GLN A 92 13.44 5.15 -14.43
C GLN A 92 12.40 6.15 -13.92
N SER A 93 11.92 7.01 -14.81
CA SER A 93 10.77 7.86 -14.52
C SER A 93 9.52 7.00 -14.43
N ARG A 94 8.85 7.06 -13.27
CA ARG A 94 7.55 6.41 -13.04
C ARG A 94 6.49 7.48 -12.82
N ARG A 95 5.24 7.12 -13.16
CA ARG A 95 4.08 7.96 -12.87
C ARG A 95 3.32 7.36 -11.70
N PHE A 96 3.12 8.18 -10.68
CA PHE A 96 2.36 7.85 -9.49
C PHE A 96 1.03 8.61 -9.48
N LEU A 97 0.05 8.04 -8.80
CA LEU A 97 -1.16 8.77 -8.42
C LEU A 97 -0.84 9.78 -7.32
N ALA A 98 -1.51 10.92 -7.32
CA ALA A 98 -1.55 11.86 -6.21
C ALA A 98 -2.90 11.77 -5.51
N PHE A 99 -2.87 11.75 -4.18
CA PHE A 99 -4.06 11.68 -3.34
C PHE A 99 -4.39 13.05 -2.74
N ASP A 100 -5.67 13.28 -2.46
CA ASP A 100 -6.13 14.47 -1.73
C ASP A 100 -5.61 14.51 -0.29
N SER A 101 -5.51 13.34 0.36
CA SER A 101 -5.01 13.22 1.73
C SER A 101 -4.37 11.86 2.02
N PHE A 102 -3.76 11.70 3.20
CA PHE A 102 -3.21 10.41 3.63
C PHE A 102 -4.33 9.40 3.91
N GLU A 103 -5.49 9.86 4.38
CA GLU A 103 -6.71 9.07 4.57
C GLU A 103 -7.17 8.45 3.25
N GLY A 104 -7.24 9.24 2.17
CA GLY A 104 -7.58 8.73 0.84
C GLY A 104 -6.61 7.65 0.35
N SER A 105 -5.32 7.78 0.67
CA SER A 105 -4.34 6.72 0.40
C SER A 105 -4.59 5.45 1.23
N ILE A 106 -4.95 5.59 2.50
CA ILE A 106 -5.29 4.44 3.38
C ILE A 106 -6.60 3.77 2.95
N ASP A 107 -7.62 4.53 2.58
CA ASP A 107 -8.88 3.99 2.07
C ASP A 107 -8.64 3.16 0.80
N PHE A 108 -7.80 3.67 -0.10
CA PHE A 108 -7.34 2.94 -1.27
C PHE A 108 -6.61 1.64 -0.87
N LEU A 109 -5.70 1.69 0.11
CA LEU A 109 -5.01 0.50 0.61
C LEU A 109 -5.98 -0.56 1.12
N ILE A 110 -6.94 -0.17 1.96
CA ILE A 110 -7.92 -1.07 2.58
C ILE A 110 -8.74 -1.77 1.52
N ASP A 111 -9.19 -1.04 0.51
CA ASP A 111 -9.90 -1.62 -0.62
C ASP A 111 -9.04 -2.66 -1.36
N ARG A 112 -7.76 -2.37 -1.62
CA ARG A 112 -6.85 -3.33 -2.24
C ARG A 112 -6.57 -4.54 -1.37
N ILE A 113 -6.43 -4.37 -0.06
CA ILE A 113 -6.27 -5.48 0.90
C ILE A 113 -7.49 -6.39 0.86
N LYS A 114 -8.71 -5.82 0.91
CA LYS A 114 -9.96 -6.58 0.84
C LYS A 114 -10.07 -7.35 -0.48
N HIS A 115 -9.89 -6.64 -1.59
CA HIS A 115 -10.04 -7.22 -2.93
C HIS A 115 -9.00 -8.32 -3.21
N ARG A 116 -7.77 -8.15 -2.72
CA ARG A 116 -6.70 -9.14 -2.87
C ARG A 116 -6.71 -10.22 -1.78
N GLY A 117 -7.60 -10.16 -0.79
CA GLY A 117 -7.64 -11.08 0.34
C GLY A 117 -6.37 -11.06 1.20
N LEU A 118 -5.67 -9.92 1.27
CA LEU A 118 -4.33 -9.80 1.84
C LEU A 118 -4.33 -9.50 3.35
N PHE A 119 -5.04 -10.32 4.12
CA PHE A 119 -5.19 -10.19 5.57
C PHE A 119 -5.37 -11.58 6.20
N VAL A 120 -5.11 -11.72 7.50
CA VAL A 120 -5.33 -12.99 8.21
C VAL A 120 -6.83 -13.31 8.25
N GLY A 121 -7.19 -14.48 7.72
CA GLY A 121 -8.56 -14.90 7.44
C GLY A 121 -8.93 -14.83 5.96
N GLY A 122 -8.21 -14.06 5.15
CA GLY A 122 -8.44 -13.91 3.72
C GLY A 122 -7.84 -15.05 2.87
N THR A 123 -8.29 -15.14 1.61
CA THR A 123 -7.66 -15.95 0.56
C THR A 123 -7.17 -15.03 -0.54
N THR A 124 -5.88 -15.07 -0.86
CA THR A 124 -5.34 -14.32 -1.99
C THR A 124 -5.75 -14.95 -3.32
N SER A 125 -5.83 -14.15 -4.38
CA SER A 125 -6.23 -14.64 -5.72
C SER A 125 -5.43 -14.06 -6.89
N PHE A 126 -4.64 -13.02 -6.66
CA PHE A 126 -4.00 -12.25 -7.74
C PHE A 126 -2.73 -12.93 -8.29
N ILE A 127 -1.66 -13.00 -7.50
CA ILE A 127 -0.40 -13.68 -7.90
C ILE A 127 -0.37 -15.14 -7.41
N ILE A 128 -0.81 -15.35 -6.17
CA ILE A 128 -0.92 -16.69 -5.56
C ILE A 128 -2.33 -16.90 -5.04
N ARG A 129 -2.77 -18.16 -5.01
CA ARG A 129 -4.00 -18.60 -4.32
C ARG A 129 -3.64 -19.25 -3.00
N MET A 130 -3.79 -18.52 -1.90
CA MET A 130 -3.34 -18.94 -0.58
C MET A 130 -4.31 -18.46 0.49
N GLN A 131 -4.83 -19.37 1.31
CA GLN A 131 -5.54 -19.02 2.53
C GLN A 131 -4.52 -18.55 3.58
N ILE A 132 -4.75 -17.37 4.14
CA ILE A 132 -3.88 -16.75 5.12
C ILE A 132 -4.39 -17.07 6.53
N ASN A 133 -3.82 -18.08 7.18
CA ASN A 133 -4.25 -18.51 8.51
C ASN A 133 -3.39 -17.99 9.66
N SER A 134 -2.33 -17.22 9.38
CA SER A 134 -1.42 -16.72 10.40
C SER A 134 -0.67 -15.47 9.93
N PRO A 135 -0.07 -14.69 10.85
CA PRO A 135 0.81 -13.57 10.48
C PRO A 135 2.01 -14.00 9.60
N ALA A 136 2.55 -15.21 9.81
CA ALA A 136 3.63 -15.73 8.97
C ALA A 136 3.17 -16.03 7.54
N ALA A 137 1.98 -16.63 7.41
CA ALA A 137 1.34 -16.82 6.11
C ALA A 137 1.05 -15.47 5.43
N TRP A 138 0.65 -14.46 6.22
CA TRP A 138 0.40 -13.10 5.72
C TRP A 138 1.66 -12.44 5.18
N ALA A 139 2.79 -12.53 5.90
CA ALA A 139 4.06 -11.94 5.46
C ALA A 139 4.52 -12.53 4.11
N ILE A 140 4.39 -13.85 3.93
CA ILE A 140 4.69 -14.52 2.66
C ILE A 140 3.76 -14.02 1.54
N ALA A 141 2.46 -13.92 1.82
CA ALA A 141 1.48 -13.46 0.86
C ALA A 141 1.73 -12.00 0.45
N TYR A 142 2.01 -11.11 1.40
CA TYR A 142 2.35 -9.71 1.14
C TYR A 142 3.60 -9.60 0.26
N TRP A 143 4.67 -10.31 0.63
CA TRP A 143 5.92 -10.29 -0.14
C TRP A 143 5.71 -10.70 -1.60
N ARG A 144 5.04 -11.83 -1.84
CA ARG A 144 4.82 -12.37 -3.18
C ARG A 144 3.83 -11.56 -4.02
N THR A 145 2.79 -11.01 -3.39
CA THR A 145 1.66 -10.39 -4.13
C THR A 145 1.76 -8.88 -4.24
N TRP A 146 2.51 -8.23 -3.36
CA TRP A 146 2.60 -6.77 -3.29
C TRP A 146 4.01 -6.27 -3.58
N VAL A 147 5.02 -6.82 -2.88
CA VAL A 147 6.41 -6.35 -2.99
C VAL A 147 7.05 -6.81 -4.30
N GLU A 148 7.06 -8.12 -4.55
CA GLU A 148 7.78 -8.71 -5.68
C GLU A 148 6.89 -8.96 -6.90
N GLY A 149 5.59 -9.20 -6.68
CA GLY A 149 4.69 -9.62 -7.76
C GLY A 149 5.02 -10.99 -8.37
N ASP A 150 5.78 -11.83 -7.66
CA ASP A 150 6.20 -13.17 -8.08
C ASP A 150 5.73 -14.24 -7.07
N ALA A 151 5.05 -15.27 -7.58
CA ALA A 151 4.54 -16.40 -6.81
C ALA A 151 5.65 -17.23 -6.13
N ASN A 152 6.86 -17.21 -6.68
CA ASN A 152 7.99 -17.99 -6.21
C ASN A 152 8.97 -17.17 -5.35
N ALA A 153 8.75 -15.87 -5.21
CA ALA A 153 9.62 -15.01 -4.43
C ALA A 153 9.80 -15.55 -3.01
N GLN A 154 11.05 -15.52 -2.56
CA GLN A 154 11.44 -15.88 -1.20
C GLN A 154 11.64 -14.60 -0.40
N ILE A 155 11.02 -14.56 0.78
CA ILE A 155 11.20 -13.46 1.70
C ILE A 155 12.53 -13.63 2.45
N PRO A 156 13.43 -12.64 2.43
CA PRO A 156 14.61 -12.66 3.27
C PRO A 156 14.24 -12.73 4.76
N ASP A 157 15.09 -13.36 5.57
CA ASP A 157 14.77 -13.57 6.99
C ASP A 157 14.59 -12.26 7.76
N ASP A 158 15.40 -11.25 7.46
CA ASP A 158 15.31 -9.94 8.11
C ASP A 158 14.01 -9.22 7.77
N ASP A 159 13.59 -9.22 6.51
CA ASP A 159 12.30 -8.66 6.08
C ASP A 159 11.13 -9.40 6.73
N ARG A 160 11.19 -10.73 6.78
CA ARG A 160 10.17 -11.56 7.44
C ARG A 160 10.05 -11.23 8.91
N ASN A 161 11.18 -11.16 9.62
CA ASN A 161 11.22 -10.85 11.04
C ASN A 161 10.73 -9.42 11.32
N GLY A 162 11.10 -8.47 10.46
CA GLY A 162 10.61 -7.10 10.48
C GLY A 162 9.08 -7.06 10.36
N LEU A 163 8.52 -7.65 9.32
CA LEU A 163 7.07 -7.71 9.09
C LEU A 163 6.33 -8.35 10.26
N LEU A 164 6.81 -9.48 10.79
CA LEU A 164 6.19 -10.15 11.93
C LEU A 164 6.22 -9.31 13.20
N SER A 165 7.33 -8.61 13.46
CA SER A 165 7.46 -7.67 14.57
C SER A 165 6.44 -6.53 14.45
N MET A 166 6.30 -5.96 13.25
CA MET A 166 5.30 -4.93 12.97
C MET A 166 3.87 -5.44 13.14
N TYR A 167 3.59 -6.65 12.66
CA TYR A 167 2.28 -7.28 12.79
C TYR A 167 1.90 -7.48 14.25
N LYS A 168 2.83 -7.99 15.07
CA LYS A 168 2.64 -8.14 16.51
C LYS A 168 2.36 -6.80 17.19
N LYS A 169 3.07 -5.74 16.80
CA LYS A 169 2.79 -4.37 17.30
C LYS A 169 1.39 -3.90 16.90
N GLY A 170 0.96 -4.15 15.66
CA GLY A 170 -0.40 -3.85 15.21
C GLY A 170 -1.46 -4.60 16.03
N GLN A 171 -1.23 -5.87 16.34
CA GLN A 171 -2.11 -6.64 17.25
C GLN A 171 -2.24 -5.98 18.62
N THR A 172 -1.17 -5.42 19.19
CA THR A 172 -1.27 -4.68 20.46
C THR A 172 -2.03 -3.36 20.34
N ILE A 173 -1.91 -2.65 19.23
CA ILE A 173 -2.50 -1.32 19.04
C ILE A 173 -4.03 -1.38 18.83
N PHE A 174 -4.50 -2.41 18.12
CA PHE A 174 -5.90 -2.49 17.68
C PHE A 174 -6.76 -3.50 18.45
N ASN A 175 -6.19 -4.19 19.45
CA ASN A 175 -6.88 -5.16 20.29
C ASN A 175 -7.53 -4.53 21.53
#